data_AF-A0A553JQQ2-F1
#
_entry.id   AF-A0A553JQQ2-F1
#
_cell.length_a   1.000
_cell.length_b   1.000
_cell.length_c   1.000
_cell.angle_alpha   90.00
_cell.angle_beta   90.00
_cell.angle_gamma   90.00
#
_symmetry.space_group_name_H-M   'P 1'
#
loop_
_entity.id
_entity.type
_entity.pdbx_description
1 polymer ?
#
loop_
_entity_poly.entity_id
_entity_poly.type
_entity_poly.pdbx_seq_one_letter_code
_entity_poly.pdbx_strand_id
1 'polypeptide(L)'
;MTLTGSENFIRDLYCRASDWEPIAFRAWALEQFANLCSADAALWGTGSYQTYEFHCCKVYGLDSQYGEKLRNSLIYNPMAKTVMKSLNTSIVMSDILPDDEFYSSELYQILFKPYGISRIISTAYKEKSSELYSLISLYRSDESKDFTKEEQQLINRLVQHLVSAGDHNYKLSLPQQGDGEAFAICDRHGYYWHISSGFQQFLSGLESDSVDSSYFPYKIEGPAEIKCDEVMFNIVAAESLFKIEARLIGPLDKLTLRELEIASWLGKGMTFKQVAKALELSPSTVSNHLYRMYQKLGIASRSELVALLKNPVDKS
;
A
#
# COMPACT_ATOMS: atom_id res chain seq x y z
N MET A 1 -19.30 -28.78 17.33
CA MET A 1 -19.88 -27.43 17.30
C MET A 1 -19.75 -26.91 15.88
N THR A 2 -20.86 -26.70 15.18
CA THR A 2 -20.88 -26.09 13.84
C THR A 2 -20.69 -24.59 13.98
N LEU A 3 -19.59 -24.07 13.41
CA LEU A 3 -19.32 -22.63 13.32
C LEU A 3 -20.46 -21.93 12.56
N THR A 4 -20.91 -20.79 13.06
CA THR A 4 -21.86 -19.90 12.37
C THR A 4 -21.25 -19.37 11.07
N GLY A 5 -22.08 -18.88 10.14
CA GLY A 5 -21.59 -18.29 8.88
C GLY A 5 -20.56 -17.17 9.08
N SER A 6 -20.73 -16.36 10.14
CA SER A 6 -19.81 -15.28 10.48
C SER A 6 -18.44 -15.77 10.97
N GLU A 7 -18.39 -16.88 11.70
CA GLU A 7 -17.13 -17.44 12.20
C GLU A 7 -16.35 -18.14 11.10
N ASN A 8 -17.05 -18.85 10.19
CA ASN A 8 -16.43 -19.40 8.99
C ASN A 8 -15.81 -18.32 8.12
N PHE A 9 -16.52 -17.19 7.94
CA PHE A 9 -15.98 -16.04 7.19
C PHE A 9 -14.71 -15.48 7.84
N ILE A 10 -14.70 -15.25 9.16
CA ILE A 10 -13.50 -14.76 9.86
C ILE A 10 -12.33 -15.73 9.71
N ARG A 11 -12.55 -17.03 9.92
CA ARG A 11 -11.51 -18.05 9.71
C ARG A 11 -10.95 -17.97 8.29
N ASP A 12 -11.84 -17.91 7.31
CA ASP A 12 -11.52 -17.93 5.89
C ASP A 12 -10.74 -16.69 5.45
N LEU A 13 -11.03 -15.51 6.03
CA LEU A 13 -10.26 -14.28 5.82
C LEU A 13 -8.79 -14.48 6.20
N TYR A 14 -8.52 -14.93 7.42
CA TYR A 14 -7.14 -15.05 7.90
C TYR A 14 -6.39 -16.23 7.26
N CYS A 15 -7.07 -17.33 6.94
CA CYS A 15 -6.44 -18.45 6.22
C CYS A 15 -6.01 -18.06 4.81
N ARG A 16 -6.81 -17.27 4.09
CA ARG A 16 -6.47 -16.86 2.71
C ARG A 16 -5.54 -15.66 2.65
N ALA A 17 -5.47 -14.87 3.73
CA ALA A 17 -4.59 -13.71 3.80
C ALA A 17 -3.10 -14.04 3.60
N SER A 18 -2.64 -15.25 3.88
CA SER A 18 -1.23 -15.62 3.64
C SER A 18 -0.92 -16.09 2.22
N ASP A 19 -1.92 -16.60 1.52
CA ASP A 19 -1.71 -17.42 0.32
C ASP A 19 -2.13 -16.70 -0.96
N TRP A 20 -2.94 -15.66 -0.85
CA TRP A 20 -3.54 -14.97 -1.98
C TRP A 20 -2.83 -13.65 -2.27
N GLU A 21 -2.75 -13.32 -3.55
CA GLU A 21 -2.30 -12.01 -4.02
C GLU A 21 -3.31 -10.92 -3.58
N PRO A 22 -2.88 -9.68 -3.24
CA PRO A 22 -3.75 -8.72 -2.57
C PRO A 22 -4.98 -8.24 -3.34
N ILE A 23 -4.88 -8.03 -4.66
CA ILE A 23 -6.05 -7.73 -5.51
C ILE A 23 -7.05 -8.87 -5.43
N ALA A 24 -6.59 -10.11 -5.63
CA ALA A 24 -7.46 -11.29 -5.62
C ALA A 24 -8.10 -11.49 -4.25
N PHE A 25 -7.33 -11.31 -3.18
CA PHE A 25 -7.80 -11.41 -1.80
C PHE A 25 -8.90 -10.37 -1.51
N ARG A 26 -8.66 -9.09 -1.80
CA ARG A 26 -9.63 -8.02 -1.52
C ARG A 26 -10.92 -8.20 -2.30
N ALA A 27 -10.84 -8.59 -3.58
CA ALA A 27 -12.01 -8.83 -4.41
C ALA A 27 -12.86 -9.98 -3.83
N TRP A 28 -12.24 -11.11 -3.53
CA TRP A 28 -12.91 -12.26 -2.92
C TRP A 28 -13.51 -11.91 -1.55
N ALA A 29 -12.73 -11.26 -0.68
CA ALA A 29 -13.16 -10.94 0.68
C ALA A 29 -14.36 -9.99 0.70
N LEU A 30 -14.37 -8.99 -0.21
CA LEU A 30 -15.49 -8.05 -0.35
C LEU A 30 -16.75 -8.74 -0.86
N GLU A 31 -16.64 -9.62 -1.86
CA GLU A 31 -17.76 -10.40 -2.37
C GLU A 31 -18.35 -11.33 -1.30
N GLN A 32 -17.50 -12.08 -0.58
CA GLN A 32 -17.96 -12.96 0.50
C GLN A 32 -18.63 -12.16 1.62
N PHE A 33 -18.09 -10.99 1.95
CA PHE A 33 -18.67 -10.10 2.95
C PHE A 33 -20.05 -9.59 2.53
N ALA A 34 -20.17 -9.11 1.28
CA ALA A 34 -21.44 -8.63 0.73
C ALA A 34 -22.51 -9.74 0.73
N ASN A 35 -22.14 -10.95 0.29
CA ASN A 35 -23.03 -12.11 0.28
C ASN A 35 -23.49 -12.51 1.69
N LEU A 36 -22.57 -12.55 2.67
CA LEU A 36 -22.90 -12.86 4.06
C LEU A 36 -23.89 -11.84 4.66
N CYS A 37 -23.79 -10.58 4.25
CA CYS A 37 -24.65 -9.49 4.71
C CYS A 37 -25.91 -9.28 3.84
N SER A 38 -26.17 -10.16 2.86
CA SER A 38 -27.28 -10.02 1.91
C SER A 38 -27.30 -8.63 1.23
N ALA A 39 -26.14 -8.18 0.77
CA ALA A 39 -25.97 -6.94 0.02
C ALA A 39 -25.81 -7.23 -1.47
N ASP A 40 -26.44 -6.42 -2.31
CA ASP A 40 -26.39 -6.54 -3.77
C ASP A 40 -25.11 -5.96 -4.36
N ALA A 41 -24.53 -4.99 -3.64
CA ALA A 41 -23.30 -4.32 -4.03
C ALA A 41 -22.49 -3.91 -2.79
N ALA A 42 -21.19 -3.72 -2.98
CA ALA A 42 -20.29 -3.29 -1.93
C ALA A 42 -19.11 -2.49 -2.46
N LEU A 43 -18.51 -1.67 -1.59
CA LEU A 43 -17.29 -0.94 -1.85
C LEU A 43 -16.32 -1.10 -0.67
N TRP A 44 -15.06 -1.35 -0.99
CA TRP A 44 -13.93 -1.25 -0.07
C TRP A 44 -12.92 -0.26 -0.64
N GLY A 45 -12.94 0.95 -0.09
CA GLY A 45 -11.93 1.99 -0.35
C GLY A 45 -10.91 2.06 0.78
N THR A 46 -9.64 2.24 0.47
CA THR A 46 -8.61 2.62 1.46
C THR A 46 -8.00 3.94 1.02
N GLY A 47 -7.89 4.90 1.93
CA GLY A 47 -7.58 6.28 1.59
C GLY A 47 -6.96 7.10 2.71
N SER A 48 -6.47 8.30 2.40
CA SER A 48 -5.92 9.22 3.39
C SER A 48 -7.05 9.94 4.13
N TYR A 49 -6.99 9.91 5.46
CA TYR A 49 -7.98 10.59 6.30
C TYR A 49 -7.93 12.11 6.13
N GLN A 50 -6.76 12.67 5.77
CA GLN A 50 -6.58 14.12 5.62
C GLN A 50 -7.12 14.63 4.28
N THR A 51 -6.88 13.90 3.19
CA THR A 51 -7.23 14.35 1.83
C THR A 51 -8.56 13.81 1.34
N TYR A 52 -9.15 12.83 2.03
CA TYR A 52 -10.34 12.08 1.61
C TYR A 52 -10.18 11.34 0.26
N GLU A 53 -8.94 11.12 -0.20
CA GLU A 53 -8.68 10.38 -1.42
C GLU A 53 -8.66 8.87 -1.18
N PHE A 54 -9.24 8.08 -2.09
CA PHE A 54 -9.05 6.63 -2.13
C PHE A 54 -7.81 6.29 -2.95
N HIS A 55 -6.92 5.49 -2.37
CA HIS A 55 -5.72 4.94 -3.02
C HIS A 55 -6.02 3.60 -3.67
N CYS A 56 -6.74 2.73 -2.94
CA CYS A 56 -7.25 1.47 -3.46
C CYS A 56 -8.77 1.49 -3.33
N CYS A 57 -9.49 1.15 -4.39
CA CYS A 57 -10.93 0.96 -4.34
C CYS A 57 -11.29 -0.34 -5.04
N LYS A 58 -11.92 -1.26 -4.32
CA LYS A 58 -12.55 -2.45 -4.87
C LYS A 58 -14.04 -2.35 -4.71
N VAL A 59 -14.76 -2.84 -5.71
CA VAL A 59 -16.22 -2.83 -5.73
C VAL A 59 -16.73 -4.21 -6.10
N TYR A 60 -17.93 -4.52 -5.62
CA TYR A 60 -18.70 -5.70 -5.96
C TYR A 60 -20.10 -5.23 -6.40
N GLY A 61 -20.63 -5.79 -7.50
CA GLY A 61 -21.93 -5.39 -8.04
C GLY A 61 -21.99 -3.98 -8.65
N LEU A 62 -20.86 -3.31 -8.84
CA LEU A 62 -20.77 -1.93 -9.34
C LEU A 62 -19.68 -1.81 -10.42
N ASP A 63 -19.73 -0.74 -11.22
CA ASP A 63 -18.67 -0.45 -12.19
C ASP A 63 -17.37 0.07 -11.52
N SER A 64 -16.25 -0.08 -12.22
CA SER A 64 -14.92 0.27 -11.71
C SER A 64 -14.73 1.77 -11.43
N GLN A 65 -15.60 2.65 -11.93
CA GLN A 65 -15.54 4.10 -11.72
C GLN A 65 -16.36 4.53 -10.49
N TYR A 66 -17.14 3.63 -9.88
CA TYR A 66 -18.03 3.98 -8.77
C TYR A 66 -17.30 4.63 -7.59
N GLY A 67 -16.10 4.15 -7.25
CA GLY A 67 -15.30 4.74 -6.17
C GLY A 67 -14.95 6.21 -6.41
N GLU A 68 -14.66 6.58 -7.67
CA GLU A 68 -14.39 7.97 -8.04
C GLU A 68 -15.66 8.83 -7.98
N LYS A 69 -16.80 8.28 -8.44
CA LYS A 69 -18.10 8.96 -8.36
C LYS A 69 -18.51 9.22 -6.90
N LEU A 70 -18.33 8.22 -6.03
CA LEU A 70 -18.57 8.36 -4.59
C LEU A 70 -17.65 9.43 -3.98
N ARG A 71 -16.36 9.44 -4.33
CA ARG A 71 -15.41 10.48 -3.89
C ARG A 71 -15.87 11.88 -4.28
N ASN A 72 -16.26 12.08 -5.54
CA ASN A 72 -16.74 13.37 -6.03
C ASN A 72 -18.02 13.83 -5.33
N SER A 73 -18.79 12.91 -4.75
CA SER A 73 -20.00 13.23 -3.98
C SER A 73 -19.76 13.59 -2.52
N LEU A 74 -18.57 13.35 -1.97
CA LEU A 74 -18.30 13.47 -0.53
C LEU A 74 -18.63 14.85 0.05
N ILE A 75 -18.50 15.91 -0.75
CA ILE A 75 -18.74 17.30 -0.35
C ILE A 75 -20.21 17.52 0.07
N TYR A 76 -21.14 16.83 -0.58
CA TYR A 76 -22.59 16.97 -0.34
C TYR A 76 -23.24 15.68 0.18
N ASN A 77 -22.46 14.62 0.41
CA ASN A 77 -22.96 13.37 0.97
C ASN A 77 -23.11 13.47 2.50
N PRO A 78 -24.33 13.42 3.05
CA PRO A 78 -24.56 13.60 4.49
C PRO A 78 -23.92 12.48 5.33
N MET A 79 -23.75 11.27 4.77
CA MET A 79 -23.05 10.19 5.48
C MET A 79 -21.55 10.45 5.62
N ALA A 80 -20.91 11.13 4.66
CA ALA A 80 -19.46 11.29 4.65
C ALA A 80 -18.96 11.92 5.96
N LYS A 81 -19.62 12.98 6.42
CA LYS A 81 -19.27 13.66 7.67
C LYS A 81 -19.53 12.79 8.90
N THR A 82 -20.64 12.06 8.93
CA THR A 82 -21.03 11.24 10.09
C THR A 82 -20.12 10.03 10.23
N VAL A 83 -19.88 9.32 9.13
CA VAL A 83 -18.98 8.16 9.06
C VAL A 83 -17.56 8.52 9.51
N MET A 84 -17.04 9.67 9.08
CA MET A 84 -15.68 10.12 9.45
C MET A 84 -15.58 10.59 10.90
N LYS A 85 -16.67 11.10 11.50
CA LYS A 85 -16.73 11.44 12.93
C LYS A 85 -16.91 10.22 13.83
N SER A 86 -17.52 9.17 13.30
CA SER A 86 -17.87 7.93 14.03
C SER A 86 -17.02 6.76 13.53
N LEU A 87 -15.70 6.93 13.56
CA LEU A 87 -14.75 5.88 13.16
C LEU A 87 -15.02 4.58 13.92
N ASN A 88 -14.83 3.46 13.22
CA ASN A 88 -15.03 2.10 13.70
C ASN A 88 -16.49 1.81 14.15
N THR A 89 -17.45 2.59 13.62
CA THR A 89 -18.88 2.39 13.82
C THR A 89 -19.59 2.41 12.48
N SER A 90 -20.43 1.41 12.23
CA SER A 90 -21.28 1.36 11.04
C SER A 90 -22.43 2.36 11.14
N ILE A 91 -22.69 3.10 10.06
CA ILE A 91 -23.71 4.15 9.98
C ILE A 91 -24.67 3.80 8.84
N VAL A 92 -25.97 3.82 9.12
CA VAL A 92 -27.04 3.54 8.13
C VAL A 92 -27.57 4.88 7.59
N MET A 93 -27.83 4.97 6.28
CA MET A 93 -28.29 6.22 5.65
C MET A 93 -29.63 6.70 6.21
N SER A 94 -30.58 5.80 6.43
CA SER A 94 -31.93 6.13 6.94
C SER A 94 -31.94 6.62 8.39
N ASP A 95 -30.89 6.33 9.17
CA ASP A 95 -30.68 6.93 10.50
C ASP A 95 -30.28 8.43 10.39
N ILE A 96 -29.79 8.88 9.22
CA ILE A 96 -29.32 10.26 8.99
C ILE A 96 -30.31 11.08 8.18
N LEU A 97 -30.82 10.50 7.09
CA LEU A 97 -31.67 11.18 6.13
C LEU A 97 -32.95 10.33 5.93
N PRO A 98 -34.14 10.87 6.26
CA PRO A 98 -35.40 10.19 6.01
C PRO A 98 -35.59 9.82 4.54
N ASP A 99 -36.32 8.74 4.26
CA ASP A 99 -36.47 8.17 2.92
C ASP A 99 -37.00 9.19 1.88
N ASP A 100 -37.97 10.02 2.24
CA ASP A 100 -38.55 11.04 1.36
C ASP A 100 -37.53 12.11 0.95
N GLU A 101 -36.70 12.56 1.90
CA GLU A 101 -35.58 13.46 1.62
C GLU A 101 -34.45 12.77 0.85
N PHE A 102 -34.13 11.52 1.20
CA PHE A 102 -33.08 10.76 0.52
C PHE A 102 -33.40 10.54 -0.95
N TYR A 103 -34.58 10.00 -1.28
CA TYR A 103 -34.95 9.70 -2.66
C TYR A 103 -35.18 10.96 -3.51
N SER A 104 -35.53 12.09 -2.89
CA SER A 104 -35.65 13.38 -3.59
C SER A 104 -34.32 14.14 -3.73
N SER A 105 -33.28 13.75 -2.99
CA SER A 105 -31.98 14.42 -2.99
C SER A 105 -31.23 14.32 -4.33
N GLU A 106 -30.45 15.36 -4.66
CA GLU A 106 -29.56 15.36 -5.83
C GLU A 106 -28.51 14.23 -5.75
N LEU A 107 -28.02 13.95 -4.55
CA LEU A 107 -27.12 12.82 -4.27
C LEU A 107 -27.71 11.49 -4.74
N TYR A 108 -28.96 11.19 -4.38
CA TYR A 108 -29.60 9.95 -4.79
C TYR A 108 -29.75 9.88 -6.30
N GLN A 109 -30.25 10.95 -6.93
CA GLN A 109 -30.50 10.97 -8.37
C GLN A 109 -29.22 10.79 -9.20
N ILE A 110 -28.10 11.37 -8.76
CA ILE A 110 -26.83 11.34 -9.49
C ILE A 110 -26.02 10.07 -9.17
N LEU A 111 -25.94 9.66 -7.90
CA LEU A 111 -25.00 8.63 -7.47
C LEU A 111 -25.64 7.27 -7.22
N PHE A 112 -26.80 7.19 -6.56
CA PHE A 112 -27.34 5.91 -6.07
C PHE A 112 -28.37 5.30 -7.03
N LYS A 113 -29.28 6.12 -7.55
CA LYS A 113 -30.34 5.71 -8.48
C LYS A 113 -29.82 5.02 -9.75
N PRO A 114 -28.73 5.46 -10.42
CA PRO A 114 -28.24 4.80 -11.63
C PRO A 114 -27.79 3.35 -11.39
N TYR A 115 -27.47 3.00 -10.14
CA TYR A 115 -27.05 1.66 -9.74
C TYR A 115 -28.16 0.88 -9.04
N GLY A 116 -29.36 1.45 -8.92
CA GLY A 116 -30.47 0.85 -8.18
C GLY A 116 -30.17 0.67 -6.69
N ILE A 117 -29.35 1.55 -6.09
CA ILE A 117 -29.02 1.49 -4.66
C ILE A 117 -30.08 2.25 -3.87
N SER A 118 -30.78 1.56 -2.96
CA SER A 118 -31.85 2.13 -2.14
C SER A 118 -31.54 2.15 -0.64
N ARG A 119 -30.77 1.17 -0.14
CA ARG A 119 -30.33 1.11 1.26
C ARG A 119 -28.82 1.08 1.34
N ILE A 120 -28.27 1.80 2.32
CA ILE A 120 -26.83 2.02 2.44
C ILE A 120 -26.41 1.93 3.90
N ILE A 121 -25.34 1.17 4.16
CA ILE A 121 -24.61 1.19 5.42
C ILE A 121 -23.13 1.37 5.13
N SER A 122 -22.47 2.23 5.89
CA SER A 122 -21.05 2.55 5.68
C SER A 122 -20.28 2.57 7.00
N THR A 123 -19.06 2.05 6.97
CA THR A 123 -18.15 1.99 8.11
C THR A 123 -16.79 2.51 7.69
N ALA A 124 -16.33 3.61 8.29
CA ALA A 124 -14.94 4.01 8.18
C ALA A 124 -14.15 3.39 9.33
N TYR A 125 -13.18 2.55 8.99
CA TYR A 125 -12.26 1.94 9.93
C TYR A 125 -10.91 2.66 9.87
N LYS A 126 -10.38 3.08 11.02
CA LYS A 126 -9.02 3.65 11.12
C LYS A 126 -8.35 3.06 12.35
N GLU A 127 -7.17 2.47 12.16
CA GLU A 127 -6.30 2.05 13.26
C GLU A 127 -5.62 3.28 13.86
N LYS A 128 -5.45 3.34 15.18
CA LYS A 128 -4.90 4.52 15.88
C LYS A 128 -3.51 4.96 15.39
N SER A 129 -2.71 4.01 14.90
CA SER A 129 -1.34 4.21 14.43
C SER A 129 -1.22 4.52 12.94
N SER A 130 -2.31 4.40 12.17
CA SER A 130 -2.29 4.62 10.72
C SER A 130 -2.98 5.93 10.38
N GLU A 131 -2.42 6.71 9.46
CA GLU A 131 -3.11 7.88 8.90
C GLU A 131 -4.08 7.54 7.76
N LEU A 132 -4.07 6.28 7.32
CA LEU A 132 -5.03 5.77 6.36
C LEU A 132 -6.28 5.25 7.07
N TYR A 133 -7.41 5.38 6.39
CA TYR A 133 -8.67 4.75 6.78
C TYR A 133 -9.15 3.83 5.67
N SER A 134 -9.93 2.82 6.04
CA SER A 134 -10.68 1.99 5.11
C SER A 134 -12.17 2.30 5.21
N LEU A 135 -12.80 2.67 4.11
CA LEU A 135 -14.25 2.77 3.97
C LEU A 135 -14.80 1.45 3.43
N ILE A 136 -15.68 0.82 4.21
CA ILE A 136 -16.51 -0.30 3.75
C ILE A 136 -17.95 0.18 3.64
N SER A 137 -18.55 0.07 2.47
CA SER A 137 -19.96 0.37 2.24
C SER A 137 -20.68 -0.84 1.64
N LEU A 138 -21.86 -1.15 2.16
CA LEU A 138 -22.75 -2.17 1.62
C LEU A 138 -24.04 -1.51 1.12
N TYR A 139 -24.59 -2.07 0.05
CA TYR A 139 -25.73 -1.52 -0.66
C TYR A 139 -26.79 -2.60 -0.93
N ARG A 140 -28.07 -2.24 -0.77
CA ARG A 140 -29.21 -3.07 -1.20
C ARG A 140 -30.10 -2.28 -2.15
N SER A 141 -30.70 -2.99 -3.09
CA SER A 141 -31.63 -2.46 -4.08
C SER A 141 -33.09 -2.47 -3.59
N ASP A 142 -33.42 -3.42 -2.73
CA ASP A 142 -34.74 -3.56 -2.12
C ASP A 142 -34.96 -2.48 -1.04
N GLU A 143 -35.76 -1.47 -1.37
CA GLU A 143 -36.11 -0.38 -0.46
C GLU A 143 -36.82 -0.87 0.81
N SER A 144 -37.42 -2.05 0.83
CA SER A 144 -38.11 -2.56 2.03
C SER A 144 -37.17 -3.23 3.04
N LYS A 145 -35.91 -3.49 2.66
CA LYS A 145 -34.92 -4.26 3.45
C LYS A 145 -33.80 -3.40 3.98
N ASP A 146 -34.14 -2.42 4.80
CA ASP A 146 -33.13 -1.63 5.51
C ASP A 146 -32.29 -2.47 6.47
N PHE A 147 -31.15 -1.93 6.91
CA PHE A 147 -30.23 -2.61 7.82
C PHE A 147 -30.76 -2.55 9.26
N THR A 148 -31.01 -3.71 9.86
CA THR A 148 -31.46 -3.77 11.25
C THR A 148 -30.33 -3.43 12.23
N LYS A 149 -30.65 -3.16 13.49
CA LYS A 149 -29.62 -2.90 14.51
C LYS A 149 -28.75 -4.14 14.78
N GLU A 150 -29.32 -5.34 14.68
CA GLU A 150 -28.59 -6.60 14.78
C GLU A 150 -27.62 -6.78 13.60
N GLU A 151 -28.06 -6.49 12.37
CA GLU A 151 -27.21 -6.52 11.18
C GLU A 151 -26.08 -5.49 11.28
N GLN A 152 -26.40 -4.27 11.70
CA GLN A 152 -25.43 -3.18 11.92
C GLN A 152 -24.34 -3.60 12.91
N GLN A 153 -24.69 -4.25 14.03
CA GLN A 153 -23.71 -4.74 15.01
C GLN A 153 -22.82 -5.86 14.44
N LEU A 154 -23.41 -6.79 13.69
CA LEU A 154 -22.66 -7.85 13.03
C LEU A 154 -21.69 -7.29 11.99
N ILE A 155 -22.17 -6.41 11.12
CA ILE A 155 -21.38 -5.71 10.09
C ILE A 155 -20.22 -4.97 10.75
N ASN A 156 -20.49 -4.20 11.81
CA ASN A 156 -19.44 -3.44 12.49
C ASN A 156 -18.33 -4.34 13.04
N ARG A 157 -18.66 -5.51 13.59
CA ARG A 157 -17.68 -6.50 14.05
C ARG A 157 -16.89 -7.11 12.88
N LEU A 158 -17.58 -7.48 11.81
CA LEU A 158 -16.97 -8.16 10.67
C LEU A 158 -16.06 -7.23 9.85
N VAL A 159 -16.40 -5.94 9.72
CA VAL A 159 -15.55 -4.95 9.05
C VAL A 159 -14.17 -4.88 9.69
N GLN A 160 -14.08 -4.96 11.02
CA GLN A 160 -12.78 -4.93 11.72
C GLN A 160 -11.89 -6.11 11.29
N HIS A 161 -12.46 -7.31 11.18
CA HIS A 161 -11.73 -8.49 10.71
C HIS A 161 -11.41 -8.42 9.23
N LEU A 162 -12.34 -7.94 8.40
CA LEU A 162 -12.14 -7.75 6.96
C LEU A 162 -10.94 -6.83 6.69
N VAL A 163 -10.93 -5.65 7.31
CA VAL A 163 -9.84 -4.68 7.15
C VAL A 163 -8.54 -5.21 7.72
N SER A 164 -8.55 -5.79 8.93
CA SER A 164 -7.34 -6.35 9.55
C SER A 164 -6.73 -7.49 8.72
N ALA A 165 -7.55 -8.36 8.12
CA ALA A 165 -7.07 -9.45 7.27
C ALA A 165 -6.52 -8.93 5.94
N GLY A 166 -7.15 -7.92 5.34
CA GLY A 166 -6.60 -7.23 4.16
C GLY A 166 -5.27 -6.54 4.45
N ASP A 167 -5.16 -5.90 5.60
CA ASP A 167 -3.92 -5.27 6.04
C ASP A 167 -2.83 -6.32 6.30
N HIS A 168 -3.19 -7.45 6.89
CA HIS A 168 -2.26 -8.56 7.09
C HIS A 168 -1.77 -9.17 5.76
N ASN A 169 -2.70 -9.43 4.85
CA ASN A 169 -2.40 -9.97 3.52
C ASN A 169 -1.44 -9.07 2.74
N TYR A 170 -1.70 -7.77 2.75
CA TYR A 170 -0.86 -6.81 2.06
C TYR A 170 0.54 -6.70 2.69
N LYS A 171 0.66 -6.81 4.02
CA LYS A 171 1.98 -6.87 4.69
C LYS A 171 2.78 -8.10 4.26
N LEU A 172 2.12 -9.26 4.12
CA LEU A 172 2.77 -10.51 3.72
C LEU A 172 3.19 -10.53 2.25
N SER A 173 2.46 -9.85 1.35
CA SER A 173 2.78 -9.80 -0.07
C SER A 173 4.00 -8.92 -0.40
N LEU A 174 4.45 -8.10 0.54
CA LEU A 174 5.60 -7.22 0.32
C LEU A 174 6.90 -8.03 0.28
N PRO A 175 7.82 -7.74 -0.65
CA PRO A 175 9.08 -8.45 -0.76
C PRO A 175 9.83 -8.42 0.58
N GLN A 176 10.18 -9.59 1.13
CA GLN A 176 11.09 -9.70 2.29
C GLN A 176 12.57 -9.51 1.90
N GLN A 177 12.87 -8.92 0.75
CA GLN A 177 14.25 -8.83 0.28
C GLN A 177 15.02 -7.71 0.97
N GLY A 178 16.08 -8.10 1.68
CA GLY A 178 17.07 -7.23 2.31
C GLY A 178 16.93 -7.20 3.83
N ASP A 179 18.06 -7.35 4.53
CA ASP A 179 18.23 -7.15 5.98
C ASP A 179 17.85 -5.73 6.47
N GLY A 180 17.21 -4.91 5.63
CA GLY A 180 16.77 -3.58 6.00
C GLY A 180 15.53 -3.65 6.87
N GLU A 181 15.70 -3.66 8.18
CA GLU A 181 14.66 -3.31 9.18
C GLU A 181 14.08 -1.89 8.96
N ALA A 182 14.55 -1.16 7.94
CA ALA A 182 14.18 0.19 7.58
C ALA A 182 13.40 0.26 6.27
N PHE A 183 12.09 0.04 6.35
CA PHE A 183 11.15 0.33 5.27
C PHE A 183 9.89 1.08 5.75
N ALA A 184 9.20 1.71 4.81
CA ALA A 184 7.88 2.25 4.97
C ALA A 184 6.98 1.82 3.82
N ILE A 185 5.67 1.86 4.05
CA ILE A 185 4.65 1.66 3.03
C ILE A 185 3.80 2.92 3.04
N CYS A 186 3.60 3.53 1.89
CA CYS A 186 2.84 4.76 1.77
C CYS A 186 2.01 4.82 0.49
N ASP A 187 1.06 5.75 0.43
CA ASP A 187 0.33 6.05 -0.79
C ASP A 187 1.16 6.86 -1.80
N ARG A 188 0.58 7.20 -2.95
CA ARG A 188 1.20 8.05 -3.99
C ARG A 188 1.55 9.47 -3.52
N HIS A 189 0.96 9.92 -2.42
CA HIS A 189 1.20 11.24 -1.81
C HIS A 189 2.24 11.17 -0.69
N GLY A 190 2.72 9.97 -0.34
CA GLY A 190 3.69 9.73 0.70
C GLY A 190 3.09 9.43 2.08
N TYR A 191 1.77 9.47 2.31
CA TYR A 191 1.22 9.19 3.64
C TYR A 191 1.45 7.74 4.05
N TYR A 192 2.04 7.56 5.23
CA TYR A 192 2.41 6.23 5.70
C TYR A 192 1.18 5.41 6.06
N TRP A 193 1.11 4.23 5.46
CA TRP A 193 0.29 3.14 5.93
C TRP A 193 1.01 2.34 7.02
N HIS A 194 2.32 2.15 6.86
CA HIS A 194 3.19 1.52 7.84
C HIS A 194 4.58 2.15 7.79
N ILE A 195 5.22 2.26 8.95
CA ILE A 195 6.60 2.69 9.07
C ILE A 195 7.30 1.78 10.08
N SER A 196 8.45 1.24 9.68
CA SER A 196 9.32 0.48 10.58
C SER A 196 10.13 1.42 11.47
N SER A 197 10.57 0.93 12.63
CA SER A 197 11.45 1.68 13.54
C SER A 197 12.79 2.04 12.89
N GLY A 198 13.34 1.15 12.06
CA GLY A 198 14.56 1.44 11.31
C GLY A 198 14.37 2.63 10.36
N PHE A 199 13.24 2.68 9.64
CA PHE A 199 12.96 3.77 8.71
C PHE A 199 12.75 5.09 9.43
N GLN A 200 12.10 5.08 10.61
CA GLN A 200 11.98 6.26 11.46
C GLN A 200 13.34 6.84 11.85
N GLN A 201 14.33 5.99 12.16
CA GLN A 201 15.69 6.43 12.49
C GLN A 201 16.33 7.16 11.30
N PHE A 202 16.19 6.61 10.09
CA PHE A 202 16.67 7.27 8.87
C PHE A 202 16.02 8.64 8.65
N LEU A 203 14.71 8.76 8.84
CA LEU A 203 14.02 10.05 8.72
C LEU A 203 14.47 11.06 9.79
N SER A 204 14.64 10.61 11.03
CA SER A 204 15.08 11.48 12.13
C SER A 204 16.51 12.01 11.97
N GLY A 205 17.36 11.27 11.25
CA GLY A 205 18.73 11.68 10.94
C GLY A 205 18.85 12.66 9.76
N LEU A 206 17.78 12.82 8.96
CA LEU A 206 17.71 13.84 7.92
C LEU A 206 17.31 15.16 8.59
N GLU A 207 18.31 15.97 8.98
CA GLU A 207 18.15 17.23 9.72
C GLU A 207 17.10 18.17 9.09
N SER A 208 15.88 18.15 9.62
CA SER A 208 14.90 19.23 9.44
C SER A 208 13.87 19.19 10.58
N ASP A 209 13.78 20.29 11.33
CA ASP A 209 12.89 20.53 12.49
C ASP A 209 11.37 20.43 12.17
N SER A 210 10.99 19.85 11.03
CA SER A 210 9.61 19.84 10.53
C SER A 210 9.22 18.62 9.69
N VAL A 211 9.96 17.51 9.76
CA VAL A 211 9.50 16.27 9.11
C VAL A 211 8.31 15.73 9.89
N ASP A 212 7.10 16.01 9.39
CA ASP A 212 5.88 15.37 9.84
C ASP A 212 6.04 13.86 9.66
N SER A 213 6.08 13.13 10.78
CA SER A 213 6.26 11.68 10.82
C SER A 213 5.13 10.90 10.13
N SER A 214 4.11 11.61 9.63
CA SER A 214 2.92 11.05 8.99
C SER A 214 3.09 10.78 7.49
N TYR A 215 4.11 11.34 6.84
CA TYR A 215 4.32 11.15 5.40
C TYR A 215 5.79 11.14 4.95
N PHE A 216 6.04 10.55 3.79
CA PHE A 216 7.34 10.52 3.13
C PHE A 216 7.64 11.85 2.44
N PRO A 217 8.74 12.53 2.80
CA PRO A 217 8.95 13.92 2.41
C PRO A 217 9.26 14.14 0.93
N TYR A 218 9.48 13.07 0.15
CA TYR A 218 9.77 13.16 -1.28
C TYR A 218 8.58 12.71 -2.12
N LYS A 219 8.42 13.36 -3.28
CA LYS A 219 7.33 13.05 -4.21
C LYS A 219 7.51 11.66 -4.82
N ILE A 220 6.41 10.90 -4.90
CA ILE A 220 6.38 9.56 -5.47
C ILE A 220 5.69 9.61 -6.83
N GLU A 221 6.46 9.51 -7.91
CA GLU A 221 5.93 9.49 -9.29
C GLU A 221 5.87 8.07 -9.88
N GLY A 222 6.47 7.10 -9.20
CA GLY A 222 6.60 5.71 -9.64
C GLY A 222 7.76 5.02 -8.94
N PRO A 223 8.13 3.79 -9.38
CA PRO A 223 9.35 3.14 -8.92
C PRO A 223 10.59 3.98 -9.23
N ALA A 224 11.42 4.23 -8.23
CA ALA A 224 12.59 5.10 -8.35
C ALA A 224 13.59 4.86 -7.22
N GLU A 225 14.85 5.24 -7.46
CA GLU A 225 15.84 5.39 -6.40
C GLU A 225 16.04 6.88 -6.11
N ILE A 226 15.86 7.28 -4.85
CA ILE A 226 16.07 8.66 -4.40
C ILE A 226 17.29 8.67 -3.49
N LYS A 227 18.30 9.46 -3.84
CA LYS A 227 19.48 9.70 -3.03
C LYS A 227 19.34 11.02 -2.25
N CYS A 228 19.42 10.98 -0.93
CA CYS A 228 19.51 12.16 -0.07
C CYS A 228 20.64 11.98 0.93
N ASP A 229 21.60 12.90 0.95
CA ASP A 229 22.78 12.84 1.81
C ASP A 229 23.50 11.48 1.74
N GLU A 230 23.52 10.77 2.87
CA GLU A 230 24.11 9.44 3.01
C GLU A 230 23.09 8.30 2.93
N VAL A 231 21.84 8.61 2.58
CA VAL A 231 20.72 7.66 2.52
C VAL A 231 20.25 7.46 1.08
N MET A 232 20.00 6.21 0.73
CA MET A 232 19.34 5.80 -0.49
C MET A 232 17.96 5.22 -0.15
N PHE A 233 16.94 5.82 -0.75
CA PHE A 233 15.58 5.32 -0.73
C PHE A 233 15.29 4.56 -2.03
N ASN A 234 14.89 3.31 -1.92
CA ASN A 234 14.42 2.51 -3.05
C ASN A 234 12.89 2.42 -2.99
N ILE A 235 12.23 2.94 -4.00
CA ILE A 235 10.77 2.96 -4.13
C ILE A 235 10.35 1.87 -5.09
N VAL A 236 9.55 0.94 -4.59
CA VAL A 236 8.96 -0.16 -5.37
C VAL A 236 7.45 0.02 -5.37
N ALA A 237 6.86 0.01 -6.56
CA ALA A 237 5.40 0.03 -6.69
C ALA A 237 4.81 -1.29 -6.20
N ALA A 238 3.78 -1.20 -5.36
CA ALA A 238 2.98 -2.31 -4.91
C ALA A 238 1.51 -1.93 -5.16
N GLU A 239 1.00 -2.27 -6.35
CA GLU A 239 -0.34 -1.87 -6.80
C GLU A 239 -0.62 -0.35 -6.69
N SER A 240 -1.37 0.05 -5.66
CA SER A 240 -1.79 1.43 -5.35
C SER A 240 -0.97 2.11 -4.24
N LEU A 241 -0.06 1.37 -3.59
CA LEU A 241 0.88 1.90 -2.59
C LEU A 241 2.31 1.72 -3.09
N PHE A 242 3.25 2.24 -2.31
CA PHE A 242 4.67 2.17 -2.58
C PHE A 242 5.38 1.65 -1.34
N LYS A 243 6.24 0.65 -1.52
CA LYS A 243 7.23 0.27 -0.52
C LYS A 243 8.45 1.15 -0.72
N ILE A 244 8.89 1.79 0.37
CA ILE A 244 10.11 2.58 0.39
C ILE A 244 11.09 1.90 1.34
N GLU A 245 12.23 1.48 0.82
CA GLU A 245 13.32 0.92 1.61
C GLU A 245 14.38 1.99 1.80
N ALA A 246 14.86 2.18 3.02
CA ALA A 246 15.96 3.07 3.32
C ALA A 246 17.21 2.26 3.63
N ARG A 247 18.34 2.67 3.08
CA ARG A 247 19.66 2.15 3.44
C ARG A 247 20.70 3.24 3.36
N LEU A 248 21.80 3.08 4.07
CA LEU A 248 22.97 3.92 3.85
C LEU A 248 23.55 3.66 2.45
N ILE A 249 24.10 4.72 1.86
CA ILE A 249 24.79 4.67 0.59
C ILE A 249 26.10 3.93 0.81
N GLY A 250 26.19 2.75 0.20
CA GLY A 250 27.38 1.91 0.24
C GLY A 250 28.42 2.34 -0.79
N PRO A 251 29.65 1.81 -0.69
CA PRO A 251 30.71 2.08 -1.66
C PRO A 251 30.28 1.77 -3.11
N LEU A 252 29.51 0.70 -3.33
CA LEU A 252 29.07 0.27 -4.65
C LEU A 252 28.16 1.29 -5.35
N ASP A 253 27.43 2.12 -4.60
CA ASP A 253 26.56 3.17 -5.17
C ASP A 253 27.34 4.32 -5.80
N LYS A 254 28.66 4.40 -5.55
CA LYS A 254 29.57 5.37 -6.20
C LYS A 254 29.93 4.96 -7.63
N LEU A 255 29.63 3.72 -8.02
CA LEU A 255 29.93 3.18 -9.33
C LEU A 255 28.84 3.58 -10.34
N THR A 256 29.28 3.89 -11.57
CA THR A 256 28.36 4.04 -12.71
C THR A 256 27.76 2.70 -13.09
N LEU A 257 26.62 2.70 -13.80
CA LEU A 257 25.99 1.46 -14.31
C LEU A 257 26.98 0.56 -15.05
N ARG A 258 27.86 1.14 -15.89
CA ARG A 258 28.87 0.38 -16.62
C ARG A 258 29.95 -0.21 -15.71
N GLU A 259 30.34 0.52 -14.67
CA GLU A 259 31.27 0.03 -13.65
C GLU A 259 30.64 -1.07 -12.78
N LEU A 260 29.35 -0.97 -12.45
CA LEU A 260 28.58 -2.01 -11.76
C LEU A 260 28.45 -3.28 -12.60
N GLU A 261 28.20 -3.16 -13.91
CA GLU A 261 28.20 -4.30 -14.84
C GLU A 261 29.56 -5.01 -14.80
N ILE A 262 30.65 -4.26 -14.97
CA ILE A 262 32.02 -4.80 -14.93
C ILE A 262 32.30 -5.46 -13.57
N ALA A 263 31.93 -4.83 -12.46
CA ALA A 263 32.05 -5.38 -11.11
C ALA A 263 31.30 -6.71 -10.98
N SER A 264 30.05 -6.78 -11.45
CA SER A 264 29.21 -7.98 -11.39
C SER A 264 29.84 -9.17 -12.12
N TRP A 265 30.35 -8.96 -13.35
CA TRP A 265 31.04 -10.02 -14.09
C TRP A 265 32.32 -10.51 -13.38
N LEU A 266 33.08 -9.60 -12.76
CA LEU A 266 34.27 -9.95 -11.98
C LEU A 266 33.92 -10.69 -10.69
N GLY A 267 32.81 -10.31 -10.04
CA GLY A 267 32.22 -10.98 -8.88
C GLY A 267 31.84 -12.43 -9.16
N LYS A 268 31.37 -12.71 -10.38
CA LYS A 268 31.08 -14.07 -10.89
C LYS A 268 32.33 -14.88 -11.24
N GLY A 269 33.53 -14.37 -10.99
CA GLY A 269 34.79 -15.08 -11.20
C GLY A 269 35.43 -14.87 -12.59
N MET A 270 34.81 -14.12 -13.50
CA MET A 270 35.38 -13.89 -14.83
C MET A 270 36.73 -13.15 -14.80
N THR A 271 37.62 -13.47 -15.73
CA THR A 271 38.89 -12.76 -15.93
C THR A 271 38.67 -11.47 -16.72
N PHE A 272 39.59 -10.51 -16.63
CA PHE A 272 39.51 -9.24 -17.37
C PHE A 272 39.32 -9.42 -18.87
N LYS A 273 39.99 -10.43 -19.47
CA LYS A 273 39.85 -10.75 -20.90
C LYS A 273 38.46 -11.29 -21.24
N GLN A 274 37.87 -12.09 -20.34
CA GLN A 274 36.52 -12.61 -20.50
C GLN A 274 35.48 -11.50 -20.38
N VAL A 275 35.64 -10.58 -19.42
CA VAL A 275 34.76 -9.40 -19.27
C VAL A 275 34.86 -8.49 -20.50
N ALA A 276 36.08 -8.21 -20.97
CA ALA A 276 36.30 -7.42 -22.19
C ALA A 276 35.59 -8.04 -23.40
N LYS A 277 35.72 -9.36 -23.59
CA LYS A 277 35.02 -10.09 -24.65
C LYS A 277 33.49 -10.07 -24.48
N ALA A 278 32.99 -10.30 -23.26
CA ALA A 278 31.56 -10.35 -22.98
C ALA A 278 30.86 -9.00 -23.14
N LEU A 279 31.57 -7.91 -22.87
CA LEU A 279 31.06 -6.55 -22.95
C LEU A 279 31.42 -5.81 -24.25
N GLU A 280 32.05 -6.51 -25.20
CA GLU A 280 32.57 -5.96 -26.47
C GLU A 280 33.49 -4.73 -26.27
N LEU A 281 34.32 -4.79 -25.23
CA LEU A 281 35.30 -3.75 -24.90
C LEU A 281 36.73 -4.23 -25.17
N SER A 282 37.64 -3.27 -25.35
CA SER A 282 39.07 -3.59 -25.35
C SER A 282 39.58 -3.93 -23.93
N PRO A 283 40.59 -4.80 -23.78
CA PRO A 283 41.18 -5.09 -22.47
C PRO A 283 41.71 -3.84 -21.75
N SER A 284 42.23 -2.85 -22.49
CA SER A 284 42.71 -1.58 -21.92
C SER A 284 41.55 -0.71 -21.42
N THR A 285 40.40 -0.71 -22.11
CA THR A 285 39.19 -0.02 -21.64
C THR A 285 38.71 -0.61 -20.31
N VAL A 286 38.64 -1.94 -20.18
CA VAL A 286 38.26 -2.61 -18.92
C VAL A 286 39.26 -2.31 -17.81
N SER A 287 40.56 -2.31 -18.11
CA SER A 287 41.61 -1.93 -17.14
C SER A 287 41.44 -0.49 -16.62
N ASN A 288 41.10 0.44 -17.51
CA ASN A 288 40.85 1.84 -17.14
C ASN A 288 39.60 1.99 -16.26
N HIS A 289 38.52 1.26 -16.56
CA HIS A 289 37.34 1.23 -15.70
C HIS A 289 37.69 0.69 -14.31
N LEU A 290 38.47 -0.40 -14.22
CA LEU A 290 38.86 -0.97 -12.94
C LEU A 290 39.71 -0.04 -12.09
N TYR A 291 40.65 0.67 -12.70
CA TYR A 291 41.45 1.67 -11.99
C TYR A 291 40.56 2.76 -11.38
N ARG A 292 39.59 3.28 -12.15
CA ARG A 292 38.63 4.28 -11.67
C ARG A 292 37.71 3.72 -10.58
N MET A 293 37.25 2.49 -10.72
CA MET A 293 36.45 1.80 -9.71
C MET A 293 37.20 1.66 -8.39
N TYR A 294 38.45 1.18 -8.44
CA TYR A 294 39.28 0.99 -7.25
C TYR A 294 39.52 2.31 -6.51
N GLN A 295 39.78 3.39 -7.25
CA GLN A 295 39.87 4.73 -6.67
C GLN A 295 38.55 5.20 -6.04
N LYS A 296 37.41 5.04 -6.73
CA LYS A 296 36.09 5.43 -6.20
C LYS A 296 35.69 4.66 -4.94
N LEU A 297 36.07 3.39 -4.87
CA LEU A 297 35.74 2.48 -3.79
C LEU A 297 36.77 2.51 -2.64
N GLY A 298 37.94 3.11 -2.83
CA GLY A 298 39.03 3.10 -1.85
C GLY A 298 39.66 1.73 -1.64
N ILE A 299 39.62 0.86 -2.65
CA ILE A 299 40.15 -0.52 -2.59
C ILE A 299 41.38 -0.67 -3.48
N ALA A 300 42.21 -1.67 -3.18
CA ALA A 300 43.44 -1.96 -3.91
C ALA A 300 43.40 -3.28 -4.70
N SER A 301 42.40 -4.13 -4.46
CA SER A 301 42.39 -5.49 -5.04
C SER A 301 41.05 -5.97 -5.56
N ARG A 302 41.11 -6.94 -6.49
CA ARG A 302 39.94 -7.68 -6.96
C ARG A 302 39.25 -8.43 -5.82
N SER A 303 40.00 -8.97 -4.87
CA SER A 303 39.44 -9.71 -3.74
C SER A 303 38.61 -8.79 -2.84
N GLU A 304 39.05 -7.54 -2.63
CA GLU A 304 38.28 -6.52 -1.92
C GLU A 304 37.02 -6.12 -2.69
N LEU A 305 37.09 -5.96 -4.01
CA LEU A 305 35.90 -5.71 -4.83
C LEU A 305 34.88 -6.87 -4.70
N VAL A 306 35.35 -8.11 -4.75
CA VAL A 306 34.50 -9.30 -4.59
C VAL A 306 33.93 -9.37 -3.17
N ALA A 307 34.69 -8.95 -2.15
CA ALA A 307 34.19 -8.87 -0.77
C ALA A 307 33.07 -7.85 -0.63
N LEU A 308 33.23 -6.64 -1.22
CA LEU A 308 32.18 -5.61 -1.24
C LEU A 308 30.91 -6.07 -1.98
N LEU A 309 31.06 -6.83 -3.07
CA LEU A 309 29.92 -7.40 -3.80
C LEU A 309 29.18 -8.50 -3.03
N LYS A 310 29.86 -9.20 -2.11
CA LYS A 310 29.28 -10.27 -1.30
C LYS A 310 28.62 -9.74 -0.02
N ASN A 311 29.18 -8.69 0.57
CA ASN A 311 28.65 -8.02 1.76
C ASN A 311 28.49 -6.52 1.48
N PRO A 312 27.38 -6.10 0.84
CA PRO A 312 27.19 -4.71 0.42
C PRO A 312 26.99 -3.72 1.58
N VAL A 313 26.85 -4.18 2.83
CA VAL A 313 26.38 -3.37 3.97
C VAL A 313 27.49 -2.96 4.96
N ASP A 314 28.74 -3.39 4.83
CA ASP A 314 29.70 -3.20 5.93
C ASP A 314 31.06 -2.63 5.53
N LYS A 315 31.28 -1.35 5.89
CA LYS A 315 32.43 -0.82 6.66
C LYS A 315 32.64 0.68 6.41
N SER A 316 32.14 1.50 7.34
CA SER A 316 32.85 2.62 7.98
C SER A 316 31.87 3.36 8.88
#